data_AF-A0A1Z5TC56-F1
#
_entry.id   AF-A0A1Z5TC56-F1
#
_cell.length_a   1.000
_cell.length_b   1.000
_cell.length_c   1.000
_cell.angle_alpha   90.00
_cell.angle_beta   90.00
_cell.angle_gamma   90.00
#
_symmetry.space_group_name_H-M   'P 1'
#
loop_
_entity.id
_entity.type
_entity.pdbx_description
1 polymer ?
#
loop_
_entity_poly.entity_id
_entity_poly.type
_entity_poly.pdbx_seq_one_letter_code
_entity_poly.pdbx_strand_id
1 'polypeptide(L)'
;MAIHLGLNLRHAAIAYGGQDTLLQECVRRTWWELYVVDGFFAAVHRQTRFRSNAVPLEAALPCEESDYFEGMSSPQSTTIEQMDARFFLDAPQGFSSACYRVEAIRILARVLALSPTTNESPDDLQSIDNAIRAWRLHLVDSKAATTDCFGRIDCVMLQAFAFIHSGTIILHFPRSELLLRVPSASNIECASRMTPESPTSAQHATKAIAASKDISDLATMQGSDKSPLLVCGLVFGCIVQLSACSAHGHSCLIQHRDRVALMTGELKSLGRSWPIAAHALQKLNAIAAGVFRPASAEHSNDESLSGENSLGLHDAGIDVDAMLKELSGFDLFPPGVPADDPIFDFASVDPIAL
;
A
#
# COMPACT_ATOMS: atom_id res chain seq x y z
N MET A 1 5.95 12.99 16.83
CA MET A 1 7.05 13.98 16.85
C MET A 1 6.92 15.02 15.74
N ALA A 2 6.93 14.66 14.46
CA ALA A 2 6.82 15.63 13.35
C ALA A 2 5.61 16.58 13.43
N ILE A 3 4.43 16.06 13.81
CA ILE A 3 3.22 16.88 14.05
C ILE A 3 3.43 17.86 15.21
N HIS A 4 4.10 17.44 16.30
CA HIS A 4 4.38 18.32 17.43
C HIS A 4 5.39 19.41 17.07
N LEU A 5 6.28 19.14 16.11
CA LEU A 5 7.18 20.12 15.51
C LEU A 5 6.48 21.00 14.46
N GLY A 6 5.19 20.80 14.20
CA GLY A 6 4.43 21.58 13.23
C GLY A 6 4.89 21.41 11.77
N LEU A 7 5.60 20.32 11.44
CA LEU A 7 6.13 20.11 10.07
C LEU A 7 5.05 20.05 8.99
N ASN A 8 3.80 19.80 9.38
CA ASN A 8 2.62 19.76 8.51
C ASN A 8 2.05 21.15 8.16
N LEU A 9 2.55 22.21 8.79
CA LEU A 9 2.02 23.58 8.64
C LEU A 9 2.74 24.33 7.52
N ARG A 10 2.03 25.29 6.91
CA ARG A 10 2.54 26.08 5.77
C ARG A 10 3.89 26.75 6.03
N HIS A 11 4.12 27.23 7.25
CA HIS A 11 5.29 28.03 7.59
C HIS A 11 6.51 27.20 8.01
N ALA A 12 6.37 25.88 8.20
CA ALA A 12 7.42 25.04 8.76
C ALA A 12 8.72 25.06 7.94
N ALA A 13 8.60 24.98 6.62
CA ALA A 13 9.77 25.02 5.73
C ALA A 13 10.61 26.28 5.97
N ILE A 14 9.98 27.45 6.03
CA ILE A 14 10.66 28.74 6.28
C ILE A 14 11.21 28.79 7.71
N ALA A 15 10.44 28.33 8.71
CA ALA A 15 10.85 28.37 10.11
C ALA A 15 12.11 27.53 10.38
N TYR A 16 12.21 26.35 9.79
CA TYR A 16 13.35 25.44 9.97
C TYR A 16 14.47 25.63 8.93
N GLY A 17 14.14 26.12 7.74
CA GLY A 17 15.07 26.30 6.62
C GLY A 17 15.66 27.71 6.49
N GLY A 18 15.03 28.73 7.08
CA GLY A 18 15.49 30.12 6.96
C GLY A 18 15.55 30.56 5.50
N GLN A 19 16.72 31.06 5.07
CA GLN A 19 16.97 31.49 3.68
C GLN A 19 17.52 30.38 2.77
N ASP A 20 17.78 29.19 3.31
CA ASP A 20 18.31 28.06 2.56
C ASP A 20 17.17 27.26 1.91
N THR A 21 17.01 27.42 0.59
CA THR A 21 15.94 26.76 -0.17
C THR A 21 16.05 25.24 -0.16
N LEU A 22 17.28 24.69 -0.08
CA LEU A 22 17.50 23.27 0.00
C LEU A 22 17.04 22.74 1.37
N LEU A 23 17.38 23.45 2.45
CA LEU A 23 16.92 23.06 3.78
C LEU A 23 15.40 23.17 3.91
N GLN A 24 14.78 24.20 3.33
CA GLN A 24 13.32 24.29 3.24
C GLN A 24 12.71 23.07 2.52
N GLU A 25 13.32 22.62 1.43
CA GLU A 25 12.90 21.43 0.69
C GLU A 25 13.09 20.14 1.50
N CYS A 26 14.18 20.01 2.25
CA CYS A 26 14.39 18.89 3.17
C CYS A 26 13.26 18.78 4.20
N VAL A 27 12.79 19.89 4.75
CA VAL A 27 11.67 19.92 5.70
C VAL A 27 10.37 19.44 5.03
N ARG A 28 10.06 19.95 3.83
CA ARG A 28 8.89 19.51 3.04
C ARG A 28 8.93 18.02 2.76
N ARG A 29 10.06 17.52 2.26
CA ARG A 29 10.27 16.09 1.98
C ARG A 29 10.17 15.23 3.22
N THR A 30 10.70 15.69 4.36
CA THR A 30 10.59 14.97 5.64
C THR A 30 9.13 14.79 6.07
N TRP A 31 8.33 15.86 6.03
CA TRP A 31 6.91 15.77 6.36
C TRP A 31 6.17 14.81 5.40
N TRP A 32 6.37 14.98 4.10
CA TRP A 32 5.63 14.22 3.11
C TRP A 32 6.05 12.75 3.02
N GLU A 33 7.31 12.42 3.29
CA GLU A 33 7.75 11.02 3.41
C GLU A 33 7.09 10.36 4.63
N LEU A 34 7.04 11.04 5.78
CA LEU A 34 6.34 10.53 6.97
C LEU A 34 4.85 10.33 6.71
N TYR A 35 4.19 11.27 6.03
CA TYR A 35 2.79 11.15 5.63
C TYR A 35 2.56 9.93 4.72
N VAL A 36 3.44 9.72 3.72
CA VAL A 36 3.36 8.58 2.80
C VAL A 36 3.55 7.26 3.53
N VAL A 37 4.55 7.17 4.41
CA VAL A 37 4.85 5.96 5.18
C VAL A 37 3.73 5.63 6.17
N ASP A 38 3.22 6.61 6.92
CA ASP A 38 2.11 6.43 7.87
C ASP A 38 0.84 5.94 7.16
N GLY A 39 0.46 6.57 6.04
CA GLY A 39 -0.70 6.14 5.25
C GLY A 39 -0.52 4.77 4.60
N PHE A 40 0.69 4.44 4.16
CA PHE A 40 1.01 3.12 3.63
C PHE A 40 0.86 2.02 4.69
N PHE A 41 1.42 2.22 5.88
CA PHE A 41 1.30 1.25 6.97
C PHE A 41 -0.15 1.10 7.44
N ALA A 42 -0.90 2.20 7.50
CA ALA A 42 -2.33 2.14 7.76
C ALA A 42 -3.06 1.22 6.77
N ALA A 43 -2.70 1.27 5.48
CA ALA A 43 -3.27 0.38 4.47
C ALA A 43 -2.89 -1.09 4.67
N VAL A 44 -1.62 -1.36 4.98
CA VAL A 44 -1.12 -2.72 5.26
C VAL A 44 -1.82 -3.34 6.47
N HIS A 45 -2.02 -2.55 7.53
CA HIS A 45 -2.69 -2.99 8.76
C HIS A 45 -4.22 -2.87 8.70
N ARG A 46 -4.78 -2.38 7.59
CA ARG A 46 -6.21 -2.13 7.40
C ARG A 46 -6.79 -1.24 8.50
N GLN A 47 -6.03 -0.24 8.93
CA GLN A 47 -6.48 0.81 9.84
C GLN A 47 -7.34 1.79 9.05
N THR A 48 -8.50 2.17 9.61
CA THR A 48 -9.44 3.08 8.94
C THR A 48 -9.02 4.54 8.98
N ARG A 49 -8.00 4.87 9.79
CA ARG A 49 -7.46 6.22 10.00
C ARG A 49 -5.98 6.13 10.36
N PHE A 50 -5.25 7.22 10.11
CA PHE A 50 -3.86 7.38 10.52
C PHE A 50 -3.57 8.83 10.90
N ARG A 51 -2.52 9.03 11.70
CA ARG A 51 -2.31 10.27 12.47
C ARG A 51 -1.99 11.45 11.56
N SER A 52 -1.14 11.26 10.57
CA SER A 52 -0.71 12.33 9.67
C SER A 52 -1.82 12.82 8.74
N ASN A 53 -2.89 12.04 8.50
CA ASN A 53 -4.08 12.48 7.76
C ASN A 53 -5.19 13.06 8.66
N ALA A 54 -5.00 13.06 9.97
CA ALA A 54 -5.92 13.68 10.94
C ALA A 54 -5.55 15.12 11.29
N VAL A 55 -4.49 15.68 10.68
CA VAL A 55 -4.00 17.04 10.90
C VAL A 55 -4.07 17.87 9.62
N PRO A 56 -4.01 19.21 9.70
CA PRO A 56 -3.98 20.06 8.51
C PRO A 56 -2.81 19.72 7.60
N LEU A 57 -3.08 19.57 6.31
CA LEU A 57 -2.11 19.26 5.27
C LEU A 57 -1.68 20.54 4.53
N GLU A 58 -1.06 21.47 5.25
CA GLU A 58 -0.76 22.82 4.73
C GLU A 58 0.67 22.98 4.22
N ALA A 59 1.56 22.06 4.57
CA ALA A 59 2.92 22.02 4.07
C ALA A 59 2.91 21.98 2.53
N ALA A 60 3.75 22.80 1.90
CA ALA A 60 3.88 22.75 0.45
C ALA A 60 4.43 21.39 -0.02
N LEU A 61 3.98 20.97 -1.21
CA LEU A 61 4.37 19.72 -1.84
C LEU A 61 5.84 19.77 -2.32
N PRO A 62 6.54 18.61 -2.34
CA PRO A 62 7.95 18.57 -2.73
C PRO A 62 8.18 18.87 -4.23
N CYS A 63 9.35 19.39 -4.56
CA CYS A 63 9.77 19.61 -5.95
C CYS A 63 10.19 18.30 -6.65
N GLU A 64 10.56 18.40 -7.93
CA GLU A 64 11.12 17.27 -8.68
C GLU A 64 12.42 16.72 -8.05
N GLU A 65 12.64 15.41 -8.18
CA GLU A 65 13.84 14.74 -7.65
C GLU A 65 15.13 15.29 -8.26
N SER A 66 15.13 15.59 -9.56
CA SER A 66 16.28 16.18 -10.25
C SER A 66 16.65 17.53 -9.64
N ASP A 67 15.66 18.38 -9.42
CA ASP A 67 15.86 19.74 -8.91
C ASP A 67 16.41 19.70 -7.48
N TYR A 68 15.91 18.78 -6.66
CA TYR A 68 16.44 18.56 -5.31
C TYR A 68 17.88 18.05 -5.34
N PHE A 69 18.18 17.05 -6.17
CA PHE A 69 19.51 16.45 -6.26
C PHE A 69 20.56 17.43 -6.79
N GLU A 70 20.17 18.30 -7.72
CA GLU A 70 21.04 19.34 -8.29
C GLU A 70 21.13 20.59 -7.40
N GLY A 71 20.37 20.64 -6.29
CA GLY A 71 20.31 21.82 -5.41
C GLY A 71 19.59 23.01 -6.03
N MET A 72 18.80 22.79 -7.08
CA MET A 72 18.07 23.79 -7.88
C MET A 72 16.62 23.98 -7.38
N SER A 73 16.37 23.72 -6.10
CA SER A 73 15.03 23.80 -5.52
C SER A 73 14.42 25.19 -5.69
N SER A 74 13.35 25.27 -6.47
CA SER A 74 12.64 26.52 -6.74
C SER A 74 12.03 27.10 -5.46
N PRO A 75 12.05 28.43 -5.27
CA PRO A 75 11.31 29.07 -4.18
C PRO A 75 9.80 28.94 -4.38
N GLN A 76 9.33 28.65 -5.61
CA GLN A 76 7.92 28.47 -5.87
C GLN A 76 7.44 27.14 -5.29
N SER A 77 6.63 27.25 -4.25
CA SER A 77 6.06 26.12 -3.52
C SER A 77 4.68 25.77 -4.07
N THR A 78 4.46 24.49 -4.37
CA THR A 78 3.15 23.99 -4.81
C THR A 78 2.29 23.61 -3.61
N THR A 79 1.01 23.95 -3.61
CA THR A 79 0.07 23.54 -2.55
C THR A 79 -0.84 22.39 -3.01
N ILE A 80 -1.48 21.72 -2.04
CA ILE A 80 -2.50 20.71 -2.34
C ILE A 80 -3.67 21.31 -3.13
N GLU A 81 -4.10 22.53 -2.79
CA GLU A 81 -5.21 23.19 -3.48
C GLU A 81 -4.87 23.46 -4.94
N GLN A 82 -3.63 23.84 -5.25
CA GLN A 82 -3.17 23.99 -6.64
C GLN A 82 -3.17 22.65 -7.37
N MET A 83 -2.75 21.58 -6.69
CA MET A 83 -2.78 20.24 -7.24
C MET A 83 -4.20 19.75 -7.51
N ASP A 84 -5.15 20.03 -6.61
CA ASP A 84 -6.55 19.64 -6.75
C ASP A 84 -7.27 20.49 -7.83
N ALA A 85 -6.88 21.76 -7.99
CA ALA A 85 -7.42 22.63 -9.03
C ALA A 85 -7.06 22.16 -10.46
N ARG A 86 -6.02 21.34 -10.63
CA ARG A 86 -5.52 20.90 -11.94
C ARG A 86 -6.56 20.24 -12.84
N PHE A 87 -7.57 19.60 -12.24
CA PHE A 87 -8.64 18.90 -12.97
C PHE A 87 -9.52 19.83 -13.81
N PHE A 88 -9.50 21.13 -13.53
CA PHE A 88 -10.39 22.13 -14.14
C PHE A 88 -9.63 23.22 -14.88
N LEU A 89 -8.34 22.99 -15.20
CA LEU A 89 -7.51 23.90 -15.98
C LEU A 89 -7.48 23.46 -17.45
N ASP A 90 -7.56 24.42 -18.38
CA ASP A 90 -7.50 24.15 -19.81
C ASP A 90 -6.12 23.63 -20.27
N ALA A 91 -5.06 24.06 -19.59
CA ALA A 91 -3.69 23.64 -19.86
C ALA A 91 -3.23 22.60 -18.82
N PRO A 92 -2.68 21.45 -19.25
CA PRO A 92 -2.16 20.46 -18.32
C PRO A 92 -1.01 21.05 -17.50
N GLN A 93 -1.19 21.11 -16.19
CA GLN A 93 -0.16 21.53 -15.25
C GLN A 93 0.65 20.32 -14.78
N GLY A 94 1.96 20.35 -14.99
CA GLY A 94 2.88 19.34 -14.47
C GLY A 94 3.11 19.50 -12.98
N PHE A 95 3.24 18.38 -12.28
CA PHE A 95 3.60 18.29 -10.86
C PHE A 95 4.71 17.27 -10.67
N SER A 96 5.44 17.38 -9.57
CA SER A 96 6.49 16.42 -9.25
C SER A 96 5.94 15.03 -9.01
N SER A 97 6.77 14.01 -9.20
CA SER A 97 6.42 12.62 -8.88
C SER A 97 6.01 12.46 -7.41
N ALA A 98 6.64 13.24 -6.52
CA ALA A 98 6.30 13.27 -5.11
C ALA A 98 4.88 13.80 -4.86
N CYS A 99 4.43 14.82 -5.59
CA CYS A 99 3.04 15.30 -5.52
C CYS A 99 2.05 14.18 -5.84
N TYR A 100 2.25 13.46 -6.95
CA TYR A 100 1.39 12.35 -7.36
C TYR A 100 1.41 11.18 -6.36
N ARG A 101 2.57 10.91 -5.73
CA ARG A 101 2.69 9.91 -4.66
C ARG A 101 1.93 10.31 -3.40
N VAL A 102 1.99 11.58 -3.00
CA VAL A 102 1.21 12.13 -1.87
C VAL A 102 -0.29 12.02 -2.14
N GLU A 103 -0.73 12.40 -3.35
CA GLU A 103 -2.13 12.30 -3.73
C GLU A 103 -2.63 10.85 -3.76
N ALA A 104 -1.79 9.90 -4.22
CA ALA A 104 -2.12 8.49 -4.16
C ALA A 104 -2.41 8.02 -2.72
N ILE A 105 -1.65 8.50 -1.73
CA ILE A 105 -1.92 8.21 -0.32
C ILE A 105 -3.17 8.92 0.19
N ARG A 106 -3.47 10.15 -0.25
CA ARG A 106 -4.76 10.83 0.06
C ARG A 106 -5.96 10.04 -0.48
N ILE A 107 -5.85 9.48 -1.69
CA ILE A 107 -6.89 8.62 -2.26
C ILE A 107 -6.99 7.31 -1.47
N LEU A 108 -5.86 6.70 -1.13
CA LEU A 108 -5.82 5.49 -0.30
C LEU A 108 -6.45 5.73 1.08
N ALA A 109 -6.22 6.89 1.71
CA ALA A 109 -6.87 7.27 2.96
C ALA A 109 -8.39 7.27 2.85
N ARG A 110 -8.95 7.76 1.73
CA ARG A 110 -10.40 7.70 1.46
C ARG A 110 -10.89 6.26 1.32
N VAL A 111 -10.13 5.39 0.66
CA VAL A 111 -10.44 3.95 0.58
C VAL A 111 -10.50 3.32 1.97
N LEU A 112 -9.51 3.60 2.84
CA LEU A 112 -9.44 3.04 4.19
C LEU A 112 -10.52 3.57 5.12
N ALA A 113 -10.96 4.81 4.91
CA ALA A 113 -12.03 5.42 5.69
C ALA A 113 -13.42 4.82 5.40
N LEU A 114 -13.59 4.09 4.29
CA LEU A 114 -14.79 3.31 4.06
C LEU A 114 -14.85 2.18 5.09
N SER A 115 -15.80 2.29 6.02
CA SER A 115 -16.04 1.28 7.03
C SER A 115 -17.37 0.56 6.76
N PRO A 116 -17.40 -0.78 6.82
CA PRO A 116 -18.65 -1.54 6.73
C PRO A 116 -19.65 -1.21 7.85
N THR A 117 -19.18 -0.58 8.94
CA THR A 117 -20.01 -0.19 10.10
C THR A 117 -20.66 1.18 9.95
N THR A 118 -20.12 2.04 9.10
CA THR A 118 -20.81 3.27 8.67
C THR A 118 -21.80 2.89 7.58
N ASN A 119 -22.99 3.49 7.55
CA ASN A 119 -23.94 3.31 6.46
C ASN A 119 -23.30 3.83 5.16
N GLU A 120 -22.51 2.99 4.49
CA GLU A 120 -21.80 3.31 3.25
C GLU A 120 -22.84 3.66 2.19
N SER A 121 -22.84 4.92 1.73
CA SER A 121 -23.62 5.26 0.56
C SER A 121 -22.93 4.64 -0.67
N PRO A 122 -23.67 4.04 -1.62
CA PRO A 122 -23.09 3.65 -2.91
C PRO A 122 -22.38 4.82 -3.61
N ASP A 123 -22.77 6.07 -3.30
CA ASP A 123 -22.14 7.28 -3.82
C ASP A 123 -20.71 7.48 -3.31
N ASP A 124 -20.39 7.09 -2.07
CA ASP A 124 -19.06 7.25 -1.48
C ASP A 124 -18.05 6.33 -2.18
N LEU A 125 -18.45 5.08 -2.41
CA LEU A 125 -17.65 4.11 -3.16
C LEU A 125 -17.40 4.59 -4.58
N GLN A 126 -18.45 5.02 -5.28
CA GLN A 126 -18.33 5.53 -6.65
C GLN A 126 -17.45 6.78 -6.73
N SER A 127 -17.54 7.67 -5.73
CA SER A 127 -16.69 8.86 -5.62
C SER A 127 -15.21 8.52 -5.48
N ILE A 128 -14.88 7.45 -4.75
CA ILE A 128 -13.49 6.98 -4.60
C ILE A 128 -12.99 6.29 -5.88
N ASP A 129 -13.82 5.44 -6.51
CA ASP A 129 -13.49 4.84 -7.82
C ASP A 129 -13.23 5.92 -8.89
N ASN A 130 -14.05 6.98 -8.89
CA ASN A 130 -13.85 8.14 -9.76
C ASN A 130 -12.53 8.85 -9.46
N ALA A 131 -12.14 9.02 -8.20
CA ALA A 131 -10.88 9.64 -7.82
C ALA A 131 -9.66 8.81 -8.28
N ILE A 132 -9.70 7.48 -8.08
CA ILE A 132 -8.69 6.54 -8.59
C ILE A 132 -8.51 6.69 -10.10
N ARG A 133 -9.62 6.74 -10.86
CA ARG A 133 -9.61 6.90 -12.31
C ARG A 133 -9.13 8.28 -12.74
N ALA A 134 -9.64 9.33 -12.10
CA ALA A 134 -9.30 10.71 -12.40
C ALA A 134 -7.81 10.98 -12.18
N TRP A 135 -7.21 10.42 -11.13
CA TRP A 135 -5.78 10.50 -10.87
C TRP A 135 -4.95 10.08 -12.09
N ARG A 136 -5.27 8.91 -12.68
CA ARG A 136 -4.55 8.37 -13.83
C ARG A 136 -4.81 9.17 -15.11
N LEU A 137 -6.05 9.58 -15.34
CA LEU A 137 -6.47 10.29 -16.56
C LEU A 137 -5.90 11.71 -16.66
N HIS A 138 -5.49 12.31 -15.54
CA HIS A 138 -4.91 13.64 -15.50
C HIS A 138 -3.40 13.64 -15.25
N LEU A 139 -2.73 12.50 -15.44
CA LEU A 139 -1.27 12.48 -15.48
C LEU A 139 -0.79 13.12 -16.79
N VAL A 140 0.23 13.96 -16.69
CA VAL A 140 0.99 14.42 -17.85
C VAL A 140 1.78 13.26 -18.46
N ASP A 141 2.04 13.31 -19.77
CA ASP A 141 2.71 12.21 -20.51
C ASP A 141 4.04 11.78 -19.87
N SER A 142 4.82 12.73 -19.37
CA SER A 142 6.10 12.47 -18.71
C SER A 142 6.00 11.70 -17.39
N LYS A 143 4.82 11.66 -16.77
CA LYS A 143 4.55 10.92 -15.53
C LYS A 143 3.66 9.69 -15.78
N ALA A 144 2.91 9.68 -16.87
CA ALA A 144 2.15 8.51 -17.30
C ALA A 144 3.06 7.36 -17.75
N ALA A 145 4.22 7.68 -18.33
CA ALA A 145 5.30 6.72 -18.55
C ALA A 145 6.13 6.59 -17.26
N THR A 146 6.15 5.42 -16.62
CA THR A 146 6.99 5.16 -15.43
C THR A 146 8.50 5.13 -15.74
N THR A 147 8.85 5.26 -17.02
CA THR A 147 10.23 5.28 -17.52
C THR A 147 10.48 6.61 -18.23
N ASP A 148 11.58 7.26 -17.88
CA ASP A 148 12.01 8.49 -18.54
C ASP A 148 12.57 8.23 -19.95
N CYS A 149 12.87 9.30 -20.69
CA CYS A 149 13.42 9.21 -22.05
C CYS A 149 14.82 8.56 -22.12
N PHE A 150 15.48 8.32 -20.99
CA PHE A 150 16.77 7.65 -20.88
C PHE A 150 16.63 6.20 -20.42
N GLY A 151 15.41 5.68 -20.27
CA GLY A 151 15.17 4.32 -19.81
C GLY A 151 15.27 4.16 -18.29
N ARG A 152 15.41 5.25 -17.52
CA ARG A 152 15.45 5.19 -16.05
C ARG A 152 14.04 5.14 -15.51
N ILE A 153 13.84 4.33 -14.48
CA ILE A 153 12.54 4.22 -13.81
C ILE A 153 12.40 5.38 -12.84
N ASP A 154 11.27 6.08 -12.93
CA ASP A 154 10.84 6.98 -11.88
C ASP A 154 10.30 6.17 -10.70
N CYS A 155 11.17 5.90 -9.73
CA CYS A 155 10.83 5.08 -8.56
C CYS A 155 9.71 5.70 -7.70
N VAL A 156 9.56 7.03 -7.73
CA VAL A 156 8.52 7.72 -6.94
C VAL A 156 7.16 7.56 -7.63
N MET A 157 7.09 7.68 -8.95
CA MET A 157 5.89 7.35 -9.71
C MET A 157 5.55 5.85 -9.63
N LEU A 158 6.56 4.97 -9.67
CA LEU A 158 6.36 3.54 -9.48
C LEU A 158 5.64 3.25 -8.15
N GLN A 159 6.05 3.90 -7.06
CA GLN A 159 5.38 3.81 -5.76
C GLN A 159 3.95 4.37 -5.83
N ALA A 160 3.75 5.53 -6.46
CA ALA A 160 2.43 6.14 -6.60
C ALA A 160 1.44 5.22 -7.32
N PHE A 161 1.84 4.62 -8.44
CA PHE A 161 1.06 3.59 -9.13
C PHE A 161 0.78 2.39 -8.24
N ALA A 162 1.79 1.87 -7.53
CA ALA A 162 1.61 0.75 -6.61
C ALA A 162 0.56 1.05 -5.53
N PHE A 163 0.52 2.27 -4.99
CA PHE A 163 -0.49 2.69 -4.01
C PHE A 163 -1.89 2.80 -4.63
N ILE A 164 -2.03 3.36 -5.84
CA ILE A 164 -3.31 3.45 -6.54
C ILE A 164 -3.88 2.06 -6.85
N HIS A 165 -3.06 1.14 -7.37
CA HIS A 165 -3.50 -0.23 -7.65
C HIS A 165 -3.82 -0.99 -6.37
N SER A 166 -3.02 -0.80 -5.31
CA SER A 166 -3.32 -1.38 -3.99
C SER A 166 -4.65 -0.85 -3.44
N GLY A 167 -4.90 0.45 -3.52
CA GLY A 167 -6.19 1.06 -3.14
C GLY A 167 -7.36 0.50 -3.94
N THR A 168 -7.17 0.27 -5.24
CA THR A 168 -8.18 -0.38 -6.10
C THR A 168 -8.48 -1.82 -5.62
N ILE A 169 -7.45 -2.60 -5.26
CA ILE A 169 -7.64 -3.95 -4.71
C ILE A 169 -8.35 -3.88 -3.36
N ILE A 170 -7.89 -3.02 -2.45
CA ILE A 170 -8.46 -2.82 -1.11
C ILE A 170 -9.94 -2.43 -1.18
N LEU A 171 -10.34 -1.63 -2.17
CA LEU A 171 -11.72 -1.19 -2.41
C LEU A 171 -12.60 -2.30 -2.98
N HIS A 172 -12.11 -3.00 -4.02
CA HIS A 172 -12.96 -3.89 -4.82
C HIS A 172 -12.88 -5.36 -4.41
N PHE A 173 -11.73 -5.86 -3.99
CA PHE A 173 -11.55 -7.29 -3.71
C PHE A 173 -12.50 -7.81 -2.61
N PRO A 174 -12.68 -7.12 -1.45
CA PRO A 174 -13.66 -7.52 -0.43
C PRO A 174 -15.10 -7.61 -0.95
N ARG A 175 -15.47 -6.76 -1.91
CA ARG A 175 -16.80 -6.68 -2.53
C ARG A 175 -16.93 -7.55 -3.79
N SER A 176 -15.96 -8.43 -4.03
CA SER A 176 -15.95 -9.31 -5.20
C SER A 176 -16.47 -10.70 -4.85
N GLU A 177 -16.86 -11.46 -5.88
CA GLU A 177 -17.23 -12.87 -5.74
C GLU A 177 -15.99 -13.80 -5.73
N LEU A 178 -14.77 -13.23 -5.72
CA LEU A 178 -13.53 -13.99 -5.66
C LEU A 178 -13.31 -14.48 -4.23
N LEU A 179 -13.54 -15.77 -4.00
CA LEU A 179 -13.34 -16.38 -2.68
C LEU A 179 -12.03 -17.16 -2.66
N LEU A 180 -11.06 -16.70 -1.86
CA LEU A 180 -9.87 -17.49 -1.55
C LEU A 180 -10.20 -18.52 -0.47
N ARG A 181 -10.66 -19.70 -0.86
CA ARG A 181 -11.03 -20.78 0.07
C ARG A 181 -9.83 -21.68 0.42
N VAL A 182 -8.71 -21.08 0.82
CA VAL A 182 -7.51 -21.82 1.22
C VAL A 182 -7.25 -21.58 2.72
N PRO A 183 -7.22 -22.62 3.57
CA PRO A 183 -6.98 -22.46 5.01
C PRO A 183 -5.69 -21.67 5.30
N SER A 184 -4.62 -21.89 4.53
CA SER A 184 -3.34 -21.17 4.66
C SER A 184 -3.43 -19.66 4.41
N ALA A 185 -4.51 -19.15 3.81
CA ALA A 185 -4.71 -17.72 3.59
C ALA A 185 -4.85 -16.94 4.90
N SER A 186 -5.32 -17.58 5.99
CA SER A 186 -5.40 -16.95 7.31
C SER A 186 -4.03 -16.60 7.91
N ASN A 187 -2.94 -17.18 7.41
CA ASN A 187 -1.58 -16.98 7.92
C ASN A 187 -0.92 -15.70 7.37
N ILE A 188 -1.52 -15.07 6.35
CA ILE A 188 -1.13 -13.74 5.87
C ILE A 188 -2.07 -12.72 6.48
N GLU A 189 -1.52 -11.85 7.33
CA GLU A 189 -2.30 -10.84 8.04
C GLU A 189 -3.09 -9.90 7.10
N CYS A 190 -2.51 -9.52 5.96
CA CYS A 190 -3.22 -8.67 5.00
C CYS A 190 -4.33 -9.43 4.25
N ALA A 191 -4.22 -10.75 4.08
CA ALA A 191 -5.26 -11.59 3.47
C ALA A 191 -6.37 -11.94 4.46
N SER A 192 -6.02 -12.22 5.73
CA SER A 192 -6.98 -12.53 6.78
C SER A 192 -7.88 -11.32 7.10
N ARG A 193 -7.39 -10.10 6.87
CA ARG A 193 -8.14 -8.85 7.02
C ARG A 193 -8.96 -8.44 5.77
N MET A 194 -8.91 -9.22 4.68
CA MET A 194 -9.77 -9.05 3.50
C MET A 194 -11.04 -9.89 3.64
N THR A 195 -11.89 -9.50 4.60
CA THR A 195 -13.18 -10.16 4.82
C THR A 195 -14.18 -9.79 3.73
N PRO A 196 -15.01 -10.74 3.24
CA PRO A 196 -16.04 -10.42 2.25
C PRO A 196 -17.01 -9.35 2.74
N GLU A 197 -17.32 -8.39 1.89
CA GLU A 197 -18.25 -7.28 2.12
C GLU A 197 -19.43 -7.40 1.15
N SER A 198 -20.66 -7.28 1.67
CA SER A 198 -21.89 -7.40 0.88
C SER A 198 -22.44 -6.01 0.52
N PRO A 199 -23.03 -5.83 -0.67
CA PRO A 199 -23.24 -6.83 -1.72
C PRO A 199 -21.99 -7.10 -2.56
N THR A 200 -21.78 -8.37 -2.95
CA THR A 200 -20.70 -8.76 -3.87
C THR A 200 -21.13 -8.65 -5.33
N SER A 201 -20.19 -8.37 -6.24
CA SER A 201 -20.47 -8.34 -7.69
C SER A 201 -19.26 -8.69 -8.56
N ALA A 202 -19.52 -9.32 -9.72
CA ALA A 202 -18.52 -9.61 -10.74
C ALA A 202 -17.79 -8.37 -11.29
N GLN A 203 -18.42 -7.19 -11.21
CA GLN A 203 -17.76 -5.93 -11.61
C GLN A 203 -16.58 -5.62 -10.68
N HIS A 204 -16.74 -5.85 -9.38
CA HIS A 204 -15.67 -5.68 -8.39
C HIS A 204 -14.55 -6.71 -8.61
N ALA A 205 -14.90 -7.96 -8.92
CA ALA A 205 -13.92 -8.99 -9.30
C ALA A 205 -13.08 -8.56 -10.50
N THR A 206 -13.73 -8.01 -11.54
CA THR A 206 -13.05 -7.53 -12.76
C THR A 206 -12.07 -6.40 -12.45
N LYS A 207 -12.46 -5.42 -11.62
CA LYS A 207 -11.60 -4.31 -11.22
C LYS A 207 -10.41 -4.76 -10.36
N ALA A 208 -10.64 -5.66 -9.39
CA ALA A 208 -9.57 -6.21 -8.57
C ALA A 208 -8.57 -7.00 -9.41
N ILE A 209 -9.04 -7.86 -10.32
CA ILE A 209 -8.17 -8.61 -11.24
C ILE A 209 -7.38 -7.66 -12.14
N ALA A 210 -8.01 -6.63 -12.71
CA ALA A 210 -7.32 -5.63 -13.52
C ALA A 210 -6.19 -4.94 -12.73
N ALA A 211 -6.48 -4.44 -11.53
CA ALA A 211 -5.47 -3.80 -10.67
C ALA A 211 -4.32 -4.75 -10.30
N SER A 212 -4.60 -6.03 -10.05
CA SER A 212 -3.55 -7.02 -9.79
C SER A 212 -2.67 -7.33 -11.02
N LYS A 213 -3.21 -7.17 -12.24
CA LYS A 213 -2.41 -7.25 -13.47
C LYS A 213 -1.50 -6.04 -13.57
N ASP A 214 -2.02 -4.83 -13.32
CA ASP A 214 -1.22 -3.61 -13.34
C ASP A 214 -0.06 -3.70 -12.33
N ILE A 215 -0.28 -4.24 -11.12
CA ILE A 215 0.79 -4.51 -10.14
C ILE A 215 1.82 -5.50 -10.67
N SER A 216 1.38 -6.56 -11.35
CA SER A 216 2.29 -7.54 -11.96
C SER A 216 3.13 -6.87 -13.05
N ASP A 217 2.58 -5.92 -13.80
CA ASP A 217 3.32 -5.16 -14.80
C ASP A 217 4.36 -4.25 -14.13
N LEU A 218 4.05 -3.65 -12.96
CA LEU A 218 5.03 -2.92 -12.17
C LEU A 218 6.23 -3.80 -11.74
N ALA A 219 5.99 -5.08 -11.45
CA ALA A 219 7.04 -6.03 -11.09
C ALA A 219 8.07 -6.28 -12.22
N THR A 220 7.68 -6.04 -13.48
CA THR A 220 8.57 -6.21 -14.63
C THR A 220 9.58 -5.07 -14.80
N MET A 221 9.33 -3.93 -14.14
CA MET A 221 10.22 -2.78 -14.23
C MET A 221 11.51 -3.05 -13.44
N GLN A 222 12.63 -3.14 -14.17
CA GLN A 222 13.95 -3.45 -13.61
C GLN A 222 14.71 -2.18 -13.25
N GLY A 223 14.99 -1.97 -11.97
CA GLY A 223 15.86 -0.90 -11.45
C GLY A 223 16.70 -1.40 -10.27
N SER A 224 17.83 -0.73 -10.01
CA SER A 224 18.80 -1.10 -8.97
C SER A 224 18.30 -0.92 -7.54
N ASP A 225 17.35 0.00 -7.33
CA ASP A 225 16.95 0.48 -6.00
C ASP A 225 15.46 0.25 -5.74
N LYS A 226 15.08 -1.02 -5.60
CA LYS A 226 13.68 -1.37 -5.40
C LYS A 226 13.27 -1.16 -3.94
N SER A 227 12.30 -0.29 -3.75
CA SER A 227 11.75 0.09 -2.45
C SER A 227 10.96 -1.07 -1.81
N PRO A 228 11.07 -1.28 -0.48
CA PRO A 228 10.26 -2.26 0.23
C PRO A 228 8.76 -1.91 0.20
N LEU A 229 8.39 -0.67 -0.15
CA LEU A 229 7.00 -0.25 -0.29
C LEU A 229 6.26 -0.99 -1.43
N LEU A 230 6.98 -1.58 -2.39
CA LEU A 230 6.36 -2.39 -3.44
C LEU A 230 5.87 -3.76 -2.93
N VAL A 231 6.42 -4.25 -1.81
CA VAL A 231 6.15 -5.60 -1.28
C VAL A 231 4.66 -5.80 -1.02
N CYS A 232 3.95 -4.85 -0.40
CA CYS A 232 2.54 -5.04 -0.08
C CYS A 232 1.69 -5.12 -1.36
N GLY A 233 2.01 -4.32 -2.38
CA GLY A 233 1.34 -4.33 -3.67
C GLY A 233 1.45 -5.71 -4.30
N LEU A 234 2.68 -6.27 -4.36
CA LEU A 234 2.92 -7.62 -4.88
C LEU A 234 2.16 -8.70 -4.09
N VAL A 235 2.06 -8.55 -2.76
CA VAL A 235 1.29 -9.48 -1.93
C VAL A 235 -0.20 -9.39 -2.26
N PHE A 236 -0.78 -8.20 -2.34
CA PHE A 236 -2.18 -8.00 -2.73
C PHE A 236 -2.46 -8.54 -4.13
N GLY A 237 -1.57 -8.26 -5.09
CA GLY A 237 -1.66 -8.78 -6.45
C GLY A 237 -1.67 -10.31 -6.47
N CYS A 238 -0.75 -10.95 -5.75
CA CYS A 238 -0.70 -12.41 -5.63
C CYS A 238 -2.00 -12.98 -5.04
N ILE A 239 -2.52 -12.39 -3.95
CA ILE A 239 -3.77 -12.85 -3.32
C ILE A 239 -4.93 -12.81 -4.32
N VAL A 240 -5.08 -11.71 -5.07
CA VAL A 240 -6.14 -11.58 -6.07
C VAL A 240 -5.97 -12.60 -7.19
N GLN A 241 -4.75 -12.76 -7.73
CA GLN A 241 -4.49 -13.71 -8.81
C GLN A 241 -4.71 -15.16 -8.37
N LEU A 242 -4.31 -15.52 -7.14
CA LEU A 242 -4.57 -16.83 -6.55
C LEU A 242 -6.08 -17.07 -6.34
N SER A 243 -6.82 -16.06 -5.90
CA SER A 243 -8.28 -16.14 -5.75
C SER A 243 -8.97 -16.30 -7.10
N ALA A 244 -8.48 -15.59 -8.12
CA ALA A 244 -8.97 -15.72 -9.49
C ALA A 244 -8.67 -17.12 -10.06
N CYS A 245 -7.51 -17.73 -9.78
CA CYS A 245 -7.23 -19.12 -10.16
C CYS A 245 -8.26 -20.10 -9.59
N SER A 246 -8.66 -19.92 -8.33
CA SER A 246 -9.63 -20.80 -7.67
C SER A 246 -11.06 -20.61 -8.19
N ALA A 247 -11.37 -19.43 -8.72
CA ALA A 247 -12.72 -19.10 -9.21
C ALA A 247 -12.92 -19.30 -10.72
N HIS A 248 -11.89 -19.11 -11.54
CA HIS A 248 -11.97 -19.24 -13.01
C HIS A 248 -11.66 -20.67 -13.47
N GLY A 249 -12.33 -21.12 -14.53
CA GLY A 249 -12.07 -22.41 -15.16
C GLY A 249 -10.67 -22.55 -15.76
N HIS A 250 -10.31 -23.77 -16.17
CA HIS A 250 -8.95 -24.15 -16.59
C HIS A 250 -8.33 -23.28 -17.70
N SER A 251 -9.11 -22.59 -18.53
CA SER A 251 -8.61 -21.78 -19.65
C SER A 251 -7.80 -20.55 -19.24
N CYS A 252 -8.03 -19.99 -18.05
CA CYS A 252 -7.31 -18.81 -17.54
C CYS A 252 -6.23 -19.14 -16.50
N LEU A 253 -6.15 -20.39 -16.05
CA LEU A 253 -5.29 -20.81 -14.94
C LEU A 253 -3.80 -20.57 -15.21
N ILE A 254 -3.35 -20.81 -16.45
CA ILE A 254 -1.95 -20.59 -16.85
C ILE A 254 -1.59 -19.10 -16.71
N GLN A 255 -2.45 -18.20 -17.19
CA GLN A 255 -2.19 -16.76 -17.17
C GLN A 255 -2.13 -16.19 -15.74
N HIS A 256 -2.97 -16.70 -14.84
CA HIS A 256 -2.94 -16.29 -13.43
C HIS A 256 -1.71 -16.87 -12.72
N ARG A 257 -1.36 -18.14 -12.99
CA ARG A 257 -0.15 -18.79 -12.47
C ARG A 257 1.12 -18.05 -12.88
N ASP A 258 1.25 -17.66 -14.15
CA ASP A 258 2.43 -16.96 -14.65
C ASP A 258 2.62 -15.59 -13.97
N ARG A 259 1.51 -14.88 -13.68
CA ARG A 259 1.56 -13.62 -12.92
C ARG A 259 1.96 -13.83 -11.46
N VAL A 260 1.44 -14.88 -10.81
CA VAL A 260 1.88 -15.24 -9.45
C VAL A 260 3.37 -15.59 -9.45
N ALA A 261 3.85 -16.35 -10.44
CA ALA A 261 5.26 -16.68 -10.58
C ALA A 261 6.14 -15.44 -10.77
N LEU A 262 5.71 -14.47 -11.59
CA LEU A 262 6.40 -13.20 -11.78
C LEU A 262 6.48 -12.39 -10.48
N MET A 263 5.36 -12.16 -9.80
CA MET A 263 5.33 -11.36 -8.56
C MET A 263 6.10 -12.04 -7.42
N THR A 264 6.03 -13.36 -7.28
CA THR A 264 6.83 -14.11 -6.29
C THR A 264 8.32 -14.14 -6.64
N GLY A 265 8.66 -14.20 -7.93
CA GLY A 265 10.03 -14.00 -8.42
C GLY A 265 10.59 -12.63 -8.05
N GLU A 266 9.75 -11.60 -8.17
CA GLU A 266 10.10 -10.23 -7.78
C GLU A 266 10.29 -10.10 -6.26
N LEU A 267 9.38 -10.64 -5.45
CA LEU A 267 9.54 -10.71 -3.99
C LEU A 267 10.81 -11.45 -3.58
N LYS A 268 11.20 -12.50 -4.32
CA LYS A 268 12.45 -13.22 -4.10
C LYS A 268 13.67 -12.35 -4.38
N SER A 269 13.60 -11.51 -5.41
CA SER A 269 14.65 -10.54 -5.72
C SER A 269 14.78 -9.49 -4.62
N LEU A 270 13.65 -8.88 -4.22
CA LEU A 270 13.57 -7.91 -3.12
C LEU A 270 14.06 -8.48 -1.79
N GLY A 271 13.79 -9.77 -1.53
CA GLY A 271 14.17 -10.47 -0.31
C GLY A 271 15.69 -10.57 -0.08
N ARG A 272 16.51 -10.25 -1.09
CA ARG A 272 17.98 -10.15 -0.94
C ARG A 272 18.41 -8.94 -0.11
N SER A 273 17.64 -7.85 -0.18
CA SER A 273 17.93 -6.59 0.52
C SER A 273 16.93 -6.31 1.64
N TRP A 274 15.70 -6.81 1.51
CA TRP A 274 14.59 -6.48 2.41
C TRP A 274 14.01 -7.75 3.06
N PRO A 275 14.30 -8.01 4.35
CA PRO A 275 13.77 -9.19 5.04
C PRO A 275 12.25 -9.32 4.96
N ILE A 276 11.51 -8.21 4.99
CA ILE A 276 10.04 -8.20 4.87
C ILE A 276 9.55 -8.88 3.59
N ALA A 277 10.27 -8.74 2.47
CA ALA A 277 9.92 -9.38 1.21
C ALA A 277 10.13 -10.91 1.25
N ALA A 278 11.22 -11.36 1.90
CA ALA A 278 11.49 -12.78 2.08
C ALA A 278 10.40 -13.46 2.95
N HIS A 279 9.99 -12.81 4.03
CA HIS A 279 8.90 -13.30 4.89
C HIS A 279 7.56 -13.35 4.14
N ALA A 280 7.22 -12.28 3.41
CA ALA A 280 6.01 -12.23 2.60
C ALA A 280 5.98 -13.36 1.54
N LEU A 281 7.12 -13.59 0.87
CA LEU A 281 7.28 -14.67 -0.11
C LEU A 281 7.05 -16.05 0.50
N GLN A 282 7.61 -16.33 1.69
CA GLN A 282 7.44 -17.62 2.36
C GLN A 282 5.96 -17.93 2.58
N LYS A 283 5.19 -16.95 3.09
CA LYS A 283 3.76 -17.12 3.32
C LYS A 283 2.98 -17.29 2.02
N LEU A 284 3.27 -16.49 0.98
CA LEU A 284 2.61 -16.61 -0.32
C LEU A 284 2.87 -17.95 -1.00
N ASN A 285 4.09 -18.48 -0.93
CA ASN A 285 4.42 -19.79 -1.50
C ASN A 285 3.62 -20.92 -0.87
N ALA A 286 3.33 -20.84 0.44
CA ALA A 286 2.48 -21.82 1.11
C ALA A 286 1.03 -21.80 0.57
N ILE A 287 0.47 -20.62 0.31
CA ILE A 287 -0.87 -20.48 -0.28
C ILE A 287 -0.86 -20.95 -1.73
N ALA A 288 0.11 -20.50 -2.53
CA ALA A 288 0.24 -20.87 -3.93
C ALA A 288 0.39 -22.38 -4.11
N ALA A 289 1.15 -23.04 -3.22
CA ALA A 289 1.24 -24.50 -3.20
C ALA A 289 -0.11 -25.17 -2.92
N GLY A 290 -0.94 -24.62 -2.03
CA GLY A 290 -2.30 -25.12 -1.79
C GLY A 290 -3.25 -24.93 -2.98
N VAL A 291 -3.12 -23.82 -3.73
CA VAL A 291 -3.97 -23.53 -4.89
C VAL A 291 -3.57 -24.33 -6.13
N PHE A 292 -2.27 -24.47 -6.39
CA PHE A 292 -1.76 -25.06 -7.62
C PHE A 292 -1.40 -26.55 -7.51
N ARG A 293 -1.34 -27.13 -6.30
CA ARG A 293 -1.27 -28.58 -6.18
C ARG A 293 -2.62 -29.16 -6.57
N PRO A 294 -2.68 -30.08 -7.55
CA PRO A 294 -3.88 -30.86 -7.75
C PRO A 294 -4.15 -31.63 -6.45
N ALA A 295 -5.41 -31.66 -6.00
CA ALA A 295 -5.81 -32.69 -5.05
C ALA A 295 -5.39 -34.02 -5.67
N SER A 296 -4.49 -34.75 -5.01
CA SER A 296 -4.18 -36.11 -5.38
C SER A 296 -5.51 -36.82 -5.60
N ALA A 297 -5.65 -37.53 -6.72
CA ALA A 297 -6.78 -38.41 -6.92
C ALA A 297 -6.77 -39.50 -5.85
N GLU A 298 -7.34 -39.21 -4.68
CA GLU A 298 -7.81 -40.22 -3.75
C GLU A 298 -9.15 -40.73 -4.29
N HIS A 299 -9.06 -41.58 -5.32
CA HIS A 299 -10.07 -42.57 -5.59
C HIS A 299 -9.39 -43.94 -5.68
N SER A 300 -9.76 -44.78 -4.73
CA SER A 300 -9.87 -46.24 -4.79
C SER A 300 -8.61 -47.05 -5.13
N ASN A 301 -8.02 -47.67 -4.11
CA ASN A 301 -7.98 -49.13 -3.92
C ASN A 301 -7.26 -49.46 -2.61
N ASP A 302 -7.97 -49.85 -1.55
CA ASP A 302 -8.04 -51.27 -1.13
C ASP A 302 -8.85 -51.45 0.17
N GLU A 303 -9.56 -52.56 0.23
CA GLU A 303 -10.36 -53.03 1.36
C GLU A 303 -9.49 -53.40 2.58
N SER A 304 -10.04 -53.08 3.77
CA SER A 304 -9.89 -53.74 5.08
C SER A 304 -8.55 -54.36 5.50
N LEU A 305 -8.02 -53.92 6.66
CA LEU A 305 -7.94 -54.74 7.88
C LEU A 305 -7.46 -53.91 9.08
N SER A 306 -8.05 -54.26 10.23
CA SER A 306 -7.91 -53.75 11.59
C SER A 306 -6.47 -53.60 12.13
N GLY A 307 -6.27 -52.59 12.98
CA GLY A 307 -5.16 -52.54 13.92
C GLY A 307 -5.14 -51.26 14.75
N GLU A 308 -5.64 -51.32 15.98
CA GLU A 308 -5.45 -50.29 17.01
C GLU A 308 -3.95 -50.06 17.27
N ASN A 309 -3.55 -48.80 17.43
CA ASN A 309 -2.59 -48.39 18.46
C ASN A 309 -2.63 -46.88 18.68
N SER A 310 -3.03 -46.50 19.89
CA SER A 310 -2.85 -45.18 20.49
C SER A 310 -1.36 -44.96 20.78
N LEU A 311 -0.82 -43.75 20.47
CA LEU A 311 0.22 -43.08 21.24
C LEU A 311 0.59 -41.71 20.64
N GLY A 312 0.56 -40.66 21.48
CA GLY A 312 1.54 -39.58 21.43
C GLY A 312 1.13 -38.24 20.82
N LEU A 313 0.26 -37.50 21.52
CA LEU A 313 0.14 -36.05 21.39
C LEU A 313 1.47 -35.40 21.82
N HIS A 314 2.18 -34.76 20.90
CA HIS A 314 3.20 -33.76 21.23
C HIS A 314 2.82 -32.46 20.54
N ASP A 315 2.19 -31.59 21.33
CA ASP A 315 1.94 -30.19 21.05
C ASP A 315 3.28 -29.47 20.97
N ALA A 316 3.67 -29.06 19.77
CA ALA A 316 4.71 -28.05 19.56
C ALA A 316 4.01 -26.74 19.21
N GLY A 317 3.31 -26.19 20.20
CA GLY A 317 2.78 -24.83 20.17
C GLY A 317 3.91 -23.85 19.91
N ILE A 318 3.99 -23.36 18.67
CA ILE A 318 4.75 -22.15 18.36
C ILE A 318 3.95 -21.02 18.99
N ASP A 319 4.54 -20.39 20.00
CA ASP A 319 3.98 -19.23 20.70
C ASP A 319 3.83 -18.05 19.73
N VAL A 320 2.64 -17.94 19.13
CA VAL A 320 2.27 -16.92 18.15
C VAL A 320 2.29 -15.51 18.78
N ASP A 321 2.10 -15.40 20.10
CA ASP A 321 2.17 -14.13 20.83
C ASP A 321 3.61 -13.60 20.95
N ALA A 322 4.59 -14.50 21.06
CA ALA A 322 6.01 -14.12 21.00
C ALA A 322 6.44 -13.65 19.60
N MET A 323 5.84 -14.20 18.54
CA MET A 323 6.12 -13.82 17.16
C MET A 323 5.47 -12.48 16.77
N LEU A 324 4.31 -12.17 17.34
CA LEU A 324 3.67 -10.86 17.23
C LEU A 324 4.50 -9.75 17.90
N LYS A 325 5.26 -10.09 18.96
CA LYS A 325 6.22 -9.19 19.59
C LYS A 325 7.44 -8.84 18.72
N GLU A 326 7.84 -9.70 17.80
CA GLU A 326 8.95 -9.39 16.87
C GLU A 326 8.51 -8.49 15.72
N LEU A 327 7.23 -8.60 15.30
CA LEU A 327 6.64 -7.67 14.33
C LEU A 327 6.24 -6.33 14.96
N SER A 328 5.88 -6.30 16.25
CA SER A 328 5.82 -5.07 17.04
C SER A 328 7.21 -4.57 17.48
N GLY A 329 8.27 -5.36 17.28
CA GLY A 329 9.66 -4.99 17.57
C GLY A 329 10.20 -3.92 16.62
N PHE A 330 9.50 -3.67 15.50
CA PHE A 330 9.63 -2.48 14.67
C PHE A 330 8.59 -1.41 15.05
N ASP A 331 8.36 -1.19 16.35
CA ASP A 331 7.68 0.00 16.87
C ASP A 331 8.58 1.23 16.66
N LEU A 332 8.56 1.81 15.46
CA LEU A 332 9.03 3.19 15.28
C LEU A 332 8.10 4.18 15.99
N PHE A 333 6.82 3.82 16.20
CA PHE A 333 5.85 4.53 17.04
C PHE A 333 4.77 3.57 17.57
N PRO A 334 4.71 3.30 18.89
CA PRO A 334 3.68 2.43 19.46
C PRO A 334 2.27 3.04 19.27
N PRO A 335 1.21 2.22 19.28
CA PRO A 335 -0.17 2.68 19.15
C PRO A 335 -0.47 3.76 20.19
N GLY A 336 -0.94 4.91 19.72
CA GLY A 336 -1.24 6.06 20.55
C GLY A 336 -2.29 5.73 21.61
N VAL A 337 -2.01 6.17 22.83
CA VAL A 337 -2.99 6.30 23.91
C VAL A 337 -4.23 7.03 23.36
N PRO A 338 -5.45 6.57 23.65
CA PRO A 338 -6.67 7.26 23.21
C PRO A 338 -6.62 8.73 23.62
N ALA A 339 -6.98 9.60 22.67
CA ALA A 339 -7.01 11.04 22.84
C ALA A 339 -8.20 11.45 23.71
N ASP A 340 -8.10 11.21 25.02
CA ASP A 340 -8.99 11.76 26.05
C ASP A 340 -8.23 11.79 27.37
N ASP A 341 -7.22 12.67 27.48
CA ASP A 341 -6.67 13.10 28.78
C ASP A 341 -6.25 14.58 28.69
N PRO A 342 -6.87 15.49 29.46
CA PRO A 342 -6.59 16.92 29.38
C PRO A 342 -5.46 17.25 30.36
N ILE A 343 -4.21 16.99 30.00
CA ILE A 343 -3.07 17.47 30.79
C ILE A 343 -1.95 17.92 29.85
N PHE A 344 -1.88 19.24 29.62
CA PHE A 344 -0.70 20.10 29.74
C PHE A 344 -0.95 21.40 28.96
N ASP A 345 -1.34 22.45 29.69
CA ASP A 345 -1.43 23.83 29.23
C ASP A 345 0.00 24.38 29.03
N PHE A 346 0.40 24.58 27.77
CA PHE A 346 1.67 25.22 27.41
C PHE A 346 1.42 26.61 26.83
N ALA A 347 0.82 27.48 27.65
CA ALA A 347 0.88 28.93 27.45
C ALA A 347 2.21 29.56 27.94
N SER A 348 3.28 28.79 28.23
CA SER A 348 4.47 29.33 28.90
C SER A 348 5.83 28.77 28.46
N VAL A 349 6.10 28.60 27.16
CA VAL A 349 7.48 28.33 26.70
C VAL A 349 7.91 29.36 25.66
N ASP A 350 8.92 30.15 26.05
CA ASP A 350 9.59 31.21 25.29
C ASP A 350 10.29 30.67 24.03
N PRO A 351 10.14 31.30 22.85
CA PRO A 351 10.70 30.82 21.59
C PRO A 351 12.11 31.37 21.30
N ILE A 352 13.03 31.34 22.25
CA ILE A 352 14.47 31.59 22.02
C ILE A 352 15.31 30.64 22.87
N ALA A 353 15.44 29.40 22.41
CA ALA A 353 16.58 28.52 22.72
C ALA A 353 16.53 27.28 21.82
N LEU A 354 16.86 27.46 20.53
CA LEU A 354 17.70 26.55 19.70
C LEU A 354 17.76 27.06 18.26
#